data_AF-A0A523GAW5-F1
#
_entry.id   AF-A0A523GAW5-F1
#
_cell.length_a   1.000
_cell.length_b   1.000
_cell.length_c   1.000
_cell.angle_alpha   90.00
_cell.angle_beta   90.00
_cell.angle_gamma   90.00
#
_symmetry.space_group_name_H-M   'P 1'
#
loop_
_entity.id
_entity.type
_entity.pdbx_description
1 polymer ?
#
loop_
_entity_poly.entity_id
_entity_poly.type
_entity_poly.pdbx_seq_one_letter_code
_entity_poly.pdbx_strand_id
1 'polypeptide(L)'
;MEDIQQSEFIFYLPLIAAYTGACLTSYFFFRRFKLILNEEVIRPKNANMELVLAVIAVAAIFAIGRIYDAGYLLSSKNNPLVWIINNLIIYSPILILIAIRGHSLSTVWISPQKWHIKIISGLLSSIIALVIFFVLRSEWYRWAEVLDKSLSLKSLSNFAAVFLEGVAIAFLFVRLKWASNLKVALFIPAILFAFAHVPGMLADNDPWWHILLMSSVTGAITILVLYTCNKLRDIIWIGLVHYFLDVAINSF
;
A
#
# COMPACT_ATOMS: atom_id res chain seq x y z
N MET A 1 -23.56 18.60 -1.17
CA MET A 1 -22.45 19.55 -1.42
C MET A 1 -21.09 18.99 -0.97
N GLU A 2 -21.04 17.74 -0.50
CA GLU A 2 -19.79 17.03 -0.13
C GLU A 2 -19.02 16.52 -1.37
N ASP A 3 -19.69 16.20 -2.48
CA ASP A 3 -19.04 15.60 -3.67
C ASP A 3 -18.11 16.53 -4.49
N ILE A 4 -18.22 17.86 -4.34
CA ILE A 4 -17.43 18.78 -5.17
C ILE A 4 -16.01 18.97 -4.58
N GLN A 5 -15.85 18.88 -3.26
CA GLN A 5 -14.56 19.14 -2.60
C GLN A 5 -13.50 18.06 -2.85
N GLN A 6 -13.89 16.81 -3.03
CA GLN A 6 -12.96 15.73 -3.37
C GLN A 6 -12.51 15.80 -4.84
N SER A 7 -13.24 16.55 -5.67
CA SER A 7 -12.95 16.67 -7.09
C SER A 7 -11.87 17.71 -7.44
N GLU A 8 -11.63 18.71 -6.59
CA GLU A 8 -10.68 19.77 -6.91
C GLU A 8 -9.22 19.33 -6.79
N PHE A 9 -8.35 19.79 -7.71
CA PHE A 9 -6.91 19.52 -7.69
C PHE A 9 -6.25 19.83 -6.33
N ILE A 10 -6.82 20.81 -5.60
CA ILE A 10 -6.40 21.25 -4.27
C ILE A 10 -6.49 20.11 -3.24
N PHE A 11 -7.38 19.12 -3.44
CA PHE A 11 -7.49 17.94 -2.57
C PHE A 11 -6.24 17.04 -2.62
N TYR A 12 -5.59 16.94 -3.78
CA TYR A 12 -4.46 16.03 -3.99
C TYR A 12 -3.14 16.54 -3.47
N LEU A 13 -2.98 17.87 -3.38
CA LEU A 13 -1.74 18.48 -2.93
C LEU A 13 -1.40 18.09 -1.46
N PRO A 14 -2.35 18.12 -0.50
CA PRO A 14 -2.15 17.57 0.83
C PRO A 14 -1.70 16.11 0.83
N LEU A 15 -2.28 15.28 -0.04
CA LEU A 15 -1.97 13.86 -0.12
C LEU A 15 -0.54 13.61 -0.62
N ILE A 16 -0.16 14.26 -1.72
CA ILE A 16 1.20 14.19 -2.27
C ILE A 16 2.22 14.67 -1.23
N ALA A 17 1.94 15.79 -0.55
CA ALA A 17 2.81 16.33 0.49
C ALA A 17 2.93 15.39 1.69
N ALA A 18 1.83 14.78 2.14
CA ALA A 18 1.80 13.83 3.24
C ALA A 18 2.65 12.59 2.96
N TYR A 19 2.47 11.95 1.80
CA TYR A 19 3.31 10.80 1.40
C TYR A 19 4.76 11.19 1.18
N THR A 20 5.04 12.38 0.67
CA THR A 20 6.42 12.89 0.54
C THR A 20 7.07 13.07 1.91
N GLY A 21 6.37 13.69 2.86
CA GLY A 21 6.82 13.84 4.24
C GLY A 21 7.07 12.50 4.92
N ALA A 22 6.17 11.53 4.75
CA ALA A 22 6.33 10.17 5.25
C ALA A 22 7.57 9.48 4.68
N CYS A 23 7.77 9.55 3.35
CA CYS A 23 8.93 8.97 2.68
C CYS A 23 10.24 9.58 3.18
N LEU A 24 10.31 10.91 3.28
CA LEU A 24 11.50 11.61 3.79
C LEU A 24 11.77 11.25 5.25
N THR A 25 10.74 11.24 6.09
CA THR A 25 10.85 10.88 7.52
C THR A 25 11.41 9.47 7.67
N SER A 26 10.81 8.49 7.01
CA SER A 26 11.28 7.11 7.02
C SER A 26 12.70 6.99 6.49
N TYR A 27 13.03 7.71 5.41
CA TYR A 27 14.37 7.69 4.83
C TYR A 27 15.45 8.18 5.81
N PHE A 28 15.23 9.34 6.41
CA PHE A 28 16.17 9.90 7.39
C PHE A 28 16.24 9.07 8.68
N PHE A 29 15.10 8.52 9.13
CA PHE A 29 15.04 7.65 10.29
C PHE A 29 15.85 6.36 10.07
N PHE A 30 15.62 5.66 8.96
CA PHE A 30 16.37 4.45 8.61
C PHE A 30 17.87 4.71 8.47
N ARG A 31 18.25 5.85 7.88
CA ARG A 31 19.65 6.26 7.78
C ARG A 31 20.27 6.52 9.15
N ARG A 32 19.56 7.22 10.05
CA ARG A 32 20.02 7.56 11.41
C ARG A 32 20.24 6.33 12.30
N PHE A 33 19.39 5.31 12.15
CA PHE A 33 19.44 4.07 12.94
C PHE A 33 20.15 2.92 12.22
N LYS A 34 20.77 3.17 11.06
CA LYS A 34 21.48 2.16 10.25
C LYS A 34 20.62 0.91 10.00
N LEU A 35 19.35 1.14 9.63
CA LEU A 35 18.37 0.08 9.36
C LEU A 35 18.32 -0.33 7.88
N ILE A 36 18.90 0.49 7.00
CA ILE A 36 18.98 0.19 5.57
C ILE A 36 19.76 -1.11 5.40
N LEU A 37 19.08 -2.14 4.91
CA LEU A 37 19.71 -3.43 4.65
C LEU A 37 20.64 -3.29 3.44
N ASN A 38 21.92 -3.56 3.66
CA ASN A 38 22.92 -3.55 2.59
C ASN A 38 22.91 -4.85 1.76
N GLU A 39 22.21 -5.88 2.22
CA GLU A 39 22.11 -7.14 1.51
C GLU A 39 21.18 -6.99 0.30
N GLU A 40 21.71 -7.23 -0.89
CA GLU A 40 20.88 -7.33 -2.07
C GLU A 40 20.01 -8.58 -1.99
N VAL A 41 18.73 -8.42 -2.30
CA VAL A 41 17.83 -9.55 -2.48
C VAL A 41 18.35 -10.40 -3.63
N ILE A 42 18.75 -11.64 -3.30
CA ILE A 42 19.37 -12.58 -4.24
C ILE A 42 18.47 -12.75 -5.47
N ARG A 43 19.04 -12.45 -6.65
CA ARG A 43 18.34 -12.62 -7.93
C ARG A 43 18.33 -14.10 -8.32
N PRO A 44 17.16 -14.69 -8.62
CA PRO A 44 17.07 -16.07 -9.06
C PRO A 44 17.65 -16.23 -10.48
N LYS A 45 18.12 -17.44 -10.79
CA LYS A 45 18.72 -17.76 -12.11
C LYS A 45 17.77 -17.47 -13.27
N ASN A 46 16.47 -17.74 -13.11
CA ASN A 46 15.46 -17.51 -14.14
C ASN A 46 14.44 -16.45 -13.69
N ALA A 47 14.86 -15.18 -13.78
CA ALA A 47 14.02 -14.05 -13.37
C ALA A 47 12.72 -13.90 -14.19
N ASN A 48 12.73 -14.30 -15.46
CA ASN A 48 11.52 -14.22 -16.31
C ASN A 48 10.45 -15.21 -15.86
N MET A 49 10.85 -16.44 -15.47
CA MET A 49 9.93 -17.41 -14.89
C MET A 49 9.30 -16.88 -13.60
N GLU A 50 10.08 -16.24 -12.74
CA GLU A 50 9.55 -15.63 -11.51
C GLU A 50 8.55 -14.51 -11.80
N LEU A 51 8.77 -13.74 -12.86
CA LEU A 51 7.80 -12.74 -13.30
C LEU A 51 6.51 -13.39 -13.81
N VAL A 52 6.59 -14.44 -14.62
CA VAL A 52 5.40 -15.19 -15.10
C VAL A 52 4.61 -15.75 -13.92
N LEU A 53 5.28 -16.38 -12.95
CA LEU A 53 4.65 -16.87 -11.73
C LEU A 53 4.04 -15.74 -10.90
N ALA A 54 4.69 -14.58 -10.85
CA ALA A 54 4.15 -13.41 -10.16
C ALA A 54 2.86 -12.90 -10.82
N VAL A 55 2.81 -12.87 -12.15
CA VAL A 55 1.58 -12.50 -12.89
C VAL A 55 0.47 -13.52 -12.63
N ILE A 56 0.78 -14.82 -12.60
CA ILE A 56 -0.20 -15.87 -12.24
C ILE A 56 -0.72 -15.68 -10.82
N ALA A 57 0.16 -15.39 -9.84
CA ALA A 57 -0.25 -15.15 -8.46
C ALA A 57 -1.16 -13.91 -8.35
N VAL A 58 -0.84 -12.82 -9.05
CA VAL A 58 -1.68 -11.61 -9.10
C VAL A 58 -3.04 -11.92 -9.73
N ALA A 59 -3.09 -12.67 -10.83
CA ALA A 59 -4.34 -13.10 -11.44
C ALA A 59 -5.18 -13.96 -10.49
N ALA A 60 -4.54 -14.83 -9.71
CA ALA A 60 -5.22 -15.64 -8.69
C ALA A 60 -5.81 -14.77 -7.56
N ILE A 61 -5.12 -13.71 -7.11
CA ILE A 61 -5.68 -12.74 -6.14
C ILE A 61 -6.98 -12.15 -6.67
N PHE A 62 -6.99 -11.67 -7.91
CA PHE A 62 -8.20 -11.12 -8.53
C PHE A 62 -9.32 -12.17 -8.65
N ALA A 63 -8.99 -13.40 -9.04
CA ALA A 63 -9.97 -14.47 -9.13
C ALA A 63 -10.60 -14.80 -7.76
N ILE A 64 -9.79 -14.92 -6.70
CA ILE A 64 -10.27 -15.16 -5.34
C ILE A 64 -11.08 -13.96 -4.82
N GLY A 65 -10.66 -12.74 -5.13
CA GLY A 65 -11.42 -11.52 -4.84
C GLY A 65 -12.81 -11.53 -5.48
N ARG A 66 -12.94 -11.96 -6.74
CA ARG A 66 -14.25 -12.13 -7.39
C ARG A 66 -15.10 -13.23 -6.75
N ILE A 67 -14.48 -14.32 -6.29
CA ILE A 67 -15.17 -15.37 -5.52
C ILE A 67 -15.69 -14.81 -4.19
N TYR A 68 -14.91 -13.95 -3.53
CA TYR A 68 -15.35 -13.22 -2.32
C TYR A 68 -16.55 -12.31 -2.63
N ASP A 69 -16.48 -11.48 -3.66
CA ASP A 69 -17.55 -10.54 -4.05
C ASP A 69 -18.85 -11.27 -4.40
N ALA A 70 -18.75 -12.46 -4.99
CA ALA A 70 -19.89 -13.32 -5.31
C ALA A 70 -20.46 -14.07 -4.09
N GLY A 71 -19.91 -13.86 -2.88
CA GLY A 71 -20.41 -14.44 -1.63
C GLY A 71 -20.00 -15.89 -1.39
N TYR A 72 -19.02 -16.42 -2.12
CA TYR A 72 -18.55 -17.81 -1.98
C TYR A 72 -17.44 -18.01 -0.94
N LEU A 73 -16.86 -16.93 -0.41
CA LEU A 73 -16.02 -16.97 0.79
C LEU A 73 -16.86 -16.76 2.06
N LEU A 74 -16.19 -16.66 3.22
CA LEU A 74 -16.86 -16.49 4.50
C LEU A 74 -17.60 -15.14 4.58
N SER A 75 -18.83 -15.13 5.09
CA SER A 75 -19.58 -13.89 5.28
C SER A 75 -18.94 -13.02 6.37
N SER A 76 -18.37 -11.89 5.96
CA SER A 76 -17.72 -10.91 6.84
C SER A 76 -18.69 -9.92 7.49
N LYS A 77 -20.01 -10.06 7.23
CA LYS A 77 -21.03 -9.12 7.71
C LYS A 77 -20.97 -9.03 9.24
N ASN A 78 -20.53 -7.87 9.74
CA ASN A 78 -20.33 -7.57 11.15
C ASN A 78 -19.28 -8.43 11.89
N ASN A 79 -18.40 -9.16 11.19
CA ASN A 79 -17.34 -9.96 11.81
C ASN A 79 -15.94 -9.53 11.29
N PRO A 80 -15.24 -8.66 12.05
CA PRO A 80 -13.90 -8.19 11.73
C PRO A 80 -12.85 -9.30 11.55
N LEU A 81 -12.96 -10.40 12.30
CA LEU A 81 -12.02 -11.52 12.18
C LEU A 81 -12.21 -12.27 10.86
N VAL A 82 -13.45 -12.47 10.43
CA VAL A 82 -13.76 -13.09 9.14
C VAL A 82 -13.25 -12.22 7.99
N TRP A 83 -13.36 -10.89 8.12
CA TRP A 83 -12.78 -9.96 7.15
C TRP A 83 -11.25 -10.10 7.03
N ILE A 84 -10.54 -10.20 8.15
CA ILE A 84 -9.09 -10.45 8.16
C ILE A 84 -8.76 -11.80 7.49
N ILE A 85 -9.50 -12.86 7.84
CA ILE A 85 -9.30 -14.20 7.26
C ILE A 85 -9.52 -14.19 5.75
N ASN A 86 -10.57 -13.55 5.26
CA ASN A 86 -10.83 -13.44 3.81
C ASN A 86 -9.70 -12.73 3.09
N ASN A 87 -9.16 -11.64 3.65
CA ASN A 87 -8.01 -10.95 3.06
C ASN A 87 -6.75 -11.83 3.06
N LEU A 88 -6.49 -12.59 4.14
CA LEU A 88 -5.39 -13.56 4.16
C LEU A 88 -5.55 -14.64 3.09
N ILE A 89 -6.78 -15.11 2.84
CA ILE A 89 -7.09 -16.07 1.76
C ILE A 89 -6.86 -15.43 0.38
N ILE A 90 -7.39 -14.24 0.14
CA ILE A 90 -7.28 -13.50 -1.12
C ILE A 90 -5.80 -13.29 -1.50
N TYR A 91 -4.97 -12.86 -0.54
CA TYR A 91 -3.55 -12.60 -0.78
C TYR A 91 -2.63 -13.82 -0.59
N SER A 92 -3.19 -14.98 -0.21
CA SER A 92 -2.42 -16.22 -0.01
C SER A 92 -1.62 -16.71 -1.24
N PRO A 93 -2.03 -16.49 -2.51
CA PRO A 93 -1.25 -16.96 -3.66
C PRO A 93 0.20 -16.46 -3.66
N ILE A 94 0.45 -15.25 -3.14
CA ILE A 94 1.80 -14.69 -3.02
C ILE A 94 2.62 -15.45 -1.97
N LEU A 95 2.04 -15.67 -0.79
CA LEU A 95 2.72 -16.36 0.31
C LEU A 95 3.01 -17.82 -0.05
N ILE A 96 2.04 -18.49 -0.69
CA ILE A 96 2.18 -19.85 -1.21
C ILE A 96 3.31 -19.91 -2.23
N LEU A 97 3.35 -18.99 -3.19
CA LEU A 97 4.40 -18.95 -4.20
C LEU A 97 5.78 -18.70 -3.57
N ILE A 98 5.91 -17.77 -2.62
CA ILE A 98 7.16 -17.55 -1.89
C ILE A 98 7.62 -18.84 -1.19
N ALA A 99 6.71 -19.55 -0.52
CA ALA A 99 7.00 -20.80 0.18
C ALA A 99 7.44 -21.92 -0.79
N ILE A 100 6.70 -22.15 -1.88
CA ILE A 100 7.02 -23.17 -2.90
C ILE A 100 8.37 -22.90 -3.54
N ARG A 101 8.72 -21.62 -3.76
CA ARG A 101 10.01 -21.23 -4.35
C ARG A 101 11.15 -21.20 -3.33
N GLY A 102 10.88 -21.43 -2.04
CA GLY A 102 11.87 -21.34 -0.97
C GLY A 102 12.47 -19.94 -0.81
N HIS A 103 11.73 -18.91 -1.20
CA HIS A 103 12.17 -17.52 -1.11
C HIS A 103 12.00 -16.99 0.31
N SER A 104 12.92 -16.13 0.74
CA SER A 104 12.78 -15.39 2.00
C SER A 104 11.72 -14.28 1.87
N LEU A 105 11.12 -13.89 2.99
CA LEU A 105 10.22 -12.72 3.08
C LEU A 105 10.93 -11.39 2.74
N SER A 106 12.27 -11.35 2.74
CA SER A 106 13.01 -10.19 2.24
C SER A 106 12.81 -9.95 0.74
N THR A 107 12.34 -10.96 -0.02
CA THR A 107 11.91 -10.80 -1.43
C THR A 107 10.61 -10.01 -1.59
N VAL A 108 9.92 -9.69 -0.48
CA VAL A 108 8.79 -8.75 -0.43
C VAL A 108 9.06 -7.62 0.56
N TRP A 109 10.34 -7.37 0.88
CA TRP A 109 10.78 -6.33 1.81
C TRP A 109 10.20 -6.45 3.21
N ILE A 110 9.87 -7.67 3.63
CA ILE A 110 9.58 -7.97 5.03
C ILE A 110 10.84 -8.58 5.63
N SER A 111 11.45 -7.84 6.56
CA SER A 111 12.63 -8.29 7.30
C SER A 111 12.31 -8.30 8.80
N PRO A 112 12.50 -9.44 9.49
CA PRO A 112 12.21 -9.56 10.92
C PRO A 112 13.22 -8.79 11.79
N GLN A 113 14.38 -8.42 11.25
CA GLN A 113 15.40 -7.68 11.99
C GLN A 113 14.87 -6.30 12.41
N LYS A 114 14.94 -6.02 13.72
CA LYS A 114 14.56 -4.72 14.31
C LYS A 114 13.13 -4.27 13.93
N TRP A 115 12.20 -5.22 13.82
CA TRP A 115 10.80 -4.95 13.45
C TRP A 115 10.14 -3.87 14.31
N HIS A 116 10.42 -3.85 15.63
CA HIS A 116 9.91 -2.84 16.54
C HIS A 116 10.37 -1.41 16.17
N ILE A 117 11.64 -1.24 15.75
CA ILE A 117 12.17 0.06 15.31
C ILE A 117 11.50 0.50 14.00
N LYS A 118 11.20 -0.43 13.11
CA LYS A 118 10.51 -0.16 11.84
C LYS A 118 9.05 0.23 12.07
N ILE A 119 8.37 -0.39 13.03
CA ILE A 119 7.04 0.05 13.50
C ILE A 119 7.10 1.47 14.05
N ILE A 120 8.07 1.78 14.92
CA ILE A 120 8.26 3.15 15.44
C ILE A 120 8.46 4.14 14.29
N SER A 121 9.27 3.78 13.28
CA SER A 121 9.44 4.60 12.08
C SER A 121 8.12 4.82 11.35
N GLY A 122 7.31 3.77 11.17
CA GLY A 122 6.01 3.86 10.51
C GLY A 122 5.04 4.75 11.28
N LEU A 123 4.96 4.61 12.61
CA LEU A 123 4.13 5.46 13.46
C LEU A 123 4.56 6.93 13.38
N LEU A 124 5.86 7.22 13.48
CA LEU A 124 6.38 8.59 13.38
C LEU A 124 6.08 9.20 12.00
N SER A 125 6.33 8.45 10.93
CA SER A 125 6.02 8.88 9.56
C SER A 125 4.52 9.08 9.35
N SER A 126 3.67 8.28 9.99
CA SER A 126 2.21 8.42 9.94
C SER A 126 1.77 9.70 10.64
N ILE A 127 2.30 10.00 11.83
CA ILE A 127 2.01 11.24 12.55
C ILE A 127 2.39 12.45 11.71
N ILE A 128 3.60 12.47 11.13
CA ILE A 128 4.05 13.58 10.27
C ILE A 128 3.16 13.70 9.02
N ALA A 129 2.81 12.58 8.38
CA ALA A 129 1.91 12.57 7.23
C ALA A 129 0.54 13.17 7.56
N LEU A 130 -0.07 12.74 8.67
CA LEU A 130 -1.34 13.28 9.15
C LEU A 130 -1.24 14.76 9.46
N VAL A 131 -0.15 15.21 10.10
CA VAL A 131 0.06 16.63 10.41
C VAL A 131 0.10 17.46 9.13
N ILE A 132 0.90 17.03 8.15
CA ILE A 132 0.98 17.70 6.84
C ILE A 132 -0.39 17.73 6.17
N PHE A 133 -1.09 16.58 6.17
CA PHE A 133 -2.40 16.45 5.53
C PHE A 133 -3.43 17.42 6.14
N PHE A 134 -3.60 17.41 7.47
CA PHE A 134 -4.57 18.28 8.13
C PHE A 134 -4.21 19.77 8.07
N VAL A 135 -2.92 20.12 8.18
CA VAL A 135 -2.49 21.52 8.10
C VAL A 135 -2.77 22.08 6.70
N LEU A 136 -2.41 21.34 5.64
CA LEU A 136 -2.66 21.79 4.27
C LEU A 136 -4.15 21.83 3.92
N ARG A 137 -4.97 21.01 4.58
CA ARG A 137 -6.43 21.07 4.46
C ARG A 137 -7.11 22.06 5.39
N SER A 138 -6.38 22.70 6.32
CA SER A 138 -6.94 23.56 7.37
C SER A 138 -7.98 22.86 8.26
N GLU A 139 -7.81 21.56 8.51
CA GLU A 139 -8.77 20.70 9.22
C GLU A 139 -8.16 20.05 10.48
N TRP A 140 -7.23 20.75 11.12
CA TRP A 140 -6.53 20.28 12.33
C TRP A 140 -7.48 19.84 13.47
N TYR A 141 -8.67 20.44 13.55
CA TYR A 141 -9.68 20.11 14.55
C TYR A 141 -10.20 18.67 14.47
N ARG A 142 -10.03 17.98 13.32
CA ARG A 142 -10.47 16.59 13.10
C ARG A 142 -9.49 15.53 13.60
N TRP A 143 -8.34 15.93 14.13
CA TRP A 143 -7.29 15.03 14.58
C TRP A 143 -7.80 13.95 15.54
N ALA A 144 -8.56 14.35 16.56
CA ALA A 144 -9.09 13.43 17.57
C ALA A 144 -10.09 12.42 16.99
N GLU A 145 -10.96 12.86 16.08
CA GLU A 145 -11.94 12.01 15.39
C GLU A 145 -11.24 10.95 14.53
N VAL A 146 -10.24 11.35 13.75
CA VAL A 146 -9.48 10.42 12.89
C VAL A 146 -8.69 9.42 13.72
N LEU A 147 -8.10 9.85 14.85
CA LEU A 147 -7.43 8.93 15.76
C LEU A 147 -8.40 7.93 16.37
N ASP A 148 -9.55 8.36 16.88
CA ASP A 148 -10.58 7.47 17.44
C ASP A 148 -11.06 6.45 16.41
N LYS A 149 -11.39 6.92 15.20
CA LYS A 149 -11.80 6.06 14.09
C LYS A 149 -10.69 5.09 13.68
N SER A 150 -9.42 5.49 13.72
CA SER A 150 -8.27 4.62 13.40
C SER A 150 -8.03 3.52 14.43
N LEU A 151 -8.55 3.67 15.64
CA LEU A 151 -8.45 2.67 16.70
C LEU A 151 -9.74 1.86 16.85
N SER A 152 -10.80 2.20 16.11
CA SER A 152 -12.01 1.41 16.06
C SER A 152 -11.75 0.01 15.50
N LEU A 153 -12.45 -0.99 16.03
CA LEU A 153 -12.31 -2.39 15.58
C LEU A 153 -12.58 -2.56 14.07
N LYS A 154 -13.52 -1.76 13.53
CA LYS A 154 -13.84 -1.76 12.10
C LYS A 154 -12.62 -1.32 11.27
N SER A 155 -12.01 -0.18 11.59
CA SER A 155 -10.83 0.30 10.87
C SER A 155 -9.62 -0.62 11.09
N LEU A 156 -9.35 -1.04 12.32
CA LEU A 156 -8.22 -1.93 12.61
C LEU A 156 -8.27 -3.22 11.81
N SER A 157 -9.46 -3.75 11.54
CA SER A 157 -9.62 -4.94 10.69
C SER A 157 -9.21 -4.72 9.23
N ASN A 158 -9.27 -3.48 8.73
CA ASN A 158 -8.80 -3.11 7.39
C ASN A 158 -7.27 -3.03 7.30
N PHE A 159 -6.56 -2.90 8.43
CA PHE A 159 -5.10 -2.85 8.41
C PHE A 159 -4.49 -4.06 7.71
N ALA A 160 -5.06 -5.26 7.90
CA ALA A 160 -4.58 -6.47 7.25
C ALA A 160 -4.68 -6.38 5.71
N ALA A 161 -5.81 -5.88 5.19
CA ALA A 161 -6.02 -5.70 3.76
C ALA A 161 -5.01 -4.70 3.17
N VAL A 162 -4.92 -3.52 3.79
CA VAL A 162 -4.01 -2.42 3.38
C VAL A 162 -2.54 -2.87 3.42
N PHE A 163 -2.16 -3.62 4.46
CA PHE A 163 -0.80 -4.15 4.58
C PHE A 163 -0.50 -5.20 3.50
N LEU A 164 -1.42 -6.14 3.27
CA LEU A 164 -1.27 -7.21 2.26
C LEU A 164 -1.25 -6.67 0.83
N GLU A 165 -1.96 -5.57 0.56
CA GLU A 165 -1.85 -4.83 -0.70
C GLU A 165 -0.43 -4.31 -0.90
N GLY A 166 0.18 -3.69 0.13
CA GLY A 166 1.58 -3.27 0.11
C GLY A 166 2.54 -4.44 -0.13
N VAL A 167 2.28 -5.61 0.47
CA VAL A 167 3.03 -6.85 0.21
C VAL A 167 2.90 -7.28 -1.24
N ALA A 168 1.70 -7.21 -1.83
CA ALA A 168 1.46 -7.61 -3.21
C ALA A 168 2.19 -6.73 -4.21
N ILE A 169 2.16 -5.42 -3.99
CA ILE A 169 2.88 -4.44 -4.80
C ILE A 169 4.39 -4.66 -4.69
N ALA A 170 4.92 -4.84 -3.48
CA ALA A 170 6.34 -5.13 -3.25
C ALA A 170 6.79 -6.45 -3.90
N PHE A 171 5.93 -7.47 -3.82
CA PHE A 171 6.14 -8.76 -4.47
C PHE A 171 6.31 -8.58 -5.98
N LEU A 172 5.35 -7.94 -6.65
CA LEU A 172 5.40 -7.69 -8.09
C LEU A 172 6.61 -6.82 -8.47
N PHE A 173 6.86 -5.74 -7.71
CA PHE A 173 8.01 -4.85 -7.92
C PHE A 173 9.33 -5.63 -7.96
N VAL A 174 9.57 -6.50 -6.98
CA VAL A 174 10.85 -7.22 -6.88
C VAL A 174 11.06 -8.16 -8.08
N ARG A 175 10.01 -8.86 -8.53
CA ARG A 175 10.10 -9.77 -9.69
C ARG A 175 10.29 -8.99 -10.99
N LEU A 176 9.58 -7.87 -11.17
CA LEU A 176 9.82 -6.96 -12.29
C LEU A 176 11.25 -6.42 -12.29
N LYS A 177 11.77 -6.01 -11.12
CA LYS A 177 13.15 -5.53 -11.00
C LYS A 177 14.16 -6.63 -11.36
N TRP A 178 13.91 -7.88 -10.99
CA TRP A 178 14.75 -9.01 -11.40
C TRP A 178 14.71 -9.28 -12.90
N ALA A 179 13.54 -9.14 -13.54
CA ALA A 179 13.37 -9.45 -14.97
C ALA A 179 13.76 -8.28 -15.89
N SER A 180 13.79 -7.05 -15.36
CA SER A 180 13.94 -5.83 -16.16
C SER A 180 14.88 -4.82 -15.50
N ASN A 181 14.42 -3.58 -15.25
CA ASN A 181 15.17 -2.51 -14.63
C ASN A 181 14.30 -1.74 -13.62
N LEU A 182 14.92 -0.85 -12.85
CA LEU A 182 14.23 -0.09 -11.81
C LEU A 182 13.08 0.77 -12.34
N LYS A 183 13.22 1.39 -13.53
CA LYS A 183 12.16 2.24 -14.09
C LYS A 183 10.91 1.42 -14.36
N VAL A 184 11.06 0.28 -15.05
CA VAL A 184 9.94 -0.63 -15.35
C VAL A 184 9.30 -1.15 -14.06
N ALA A 185 10.11 -1.54 -13.09
CA ALA A 185 9.62 -2.00 -11.78
C ALA A 185 8.86 -0.92 -10.98
N LEU A 186 9.15 0.37 -11.19
CA LEU A 186 8.40 1.47 -10.59
C LEU A 186 7.10 1.75 -11.35
N PHE A 187 7.16 1.86 -12.67
CA PHE A 187 6.02 2.31 -13.48
C PHE A 187 4.91 1.27 -13.58
N ILE A 188 5.22 -0.01 -13.83
CA ILE A 188 4.18 -1.02 -14.05
C ILE A 188 3.28 -1.20 -12.82
N PRO A 189 3.79 -1.44 -11.60
CA PRO A 189 2.93 -1.57 -10.43
C PRO A 189 2.16 -0.28 -10.12
N ALA A 190 2.75 0.90 -10.35
CA ALA A 190 2.06 2.17 -10.15
C ALA A 190 0.87 2.36 -11.10
N ILE A 191 1.04 1.99 -12.37
CA ILE A 191 -0.05 2.02 -13.36
C ILE A 191 -1.14 1.02 -12.97
N LEU A 192 -0.77 -0.21 -12.60
CA LEU A 192 -1.74 -1.23 -12.18
C LEU A 192 -2.50 -0.82 -10.91
N PHE A 193 -1.81 -0.23 -9.94
CA PHE A 193 -2.41 0.27 -8.71
C PHE A 193 -3.38 1.43 -8.98
N ALA A 194 -3.01 2.38 -9.85
CA ALA A 194 -3.94 3.42 -10.30
C ALA A 194 -5.18 2.82 -10.99
N PHE A 195 -5.00 1.86 -11.89
CA PHE A 195 -6.12 1.19 -12.56
C PHE A 195 -7.02 0.38 -11.63
N ALA A 196 -6.51 -0.13 -10.51
CA ALA A 196 -7.31 -0.85 -9.53
C ALA A 196 -8.43 0.01 -8.93
N HIS A 197 -8.27 1.34 -8.92
CA HIS A 197 -9.25 2.28 -8.39
C HIS A 197 -10.30 2.71 -9.45
N VAL A 198 -10.01 2.52 -10.74
CA VAL A 198 -10.90 2.98 -11.83
C VAL A 198 -12.28 2.32 -11.81
N PRO A 199 -12.44 1.01 -11.58
CA PRO A 199 -13.77 0.39 -11.52
C PRO A 199 -14.67 0.98 -10.44
N GLY A 200 -14.12 1.35 -9.27
CA GLY A 200 -14.87 1.99 -8.19
C GLY A 200 -15.37 3.37 -8.60
N MET A 201 -14.46 4.23 -9.07
CA MET A 201 -14.79 5.57 -9.55
C MET A 201 -15.83 5.56 -10.69
N LEU A 202 -15.75 4.57 -11.60
CA LEU A 202 -16.76 4.39 -12.65
C LEU A 202 -18.12 3.97 -12.09
N ALA A 203 -18.15 3.12 -11.06
CA ALA A 203 -19.39 2.73 -10.39
C ALA A 203 -20.05 3.89 -9.64
N ASP A 204 -19.24 4.80 -9.10
CA ASP A 204 -19.67 6.01 -8.40
C ASP A 204 -20.07 7.15 -9.36
N ASN A 205 -19.91 6.95 -10.68
CA ASN A 205 -20.18 7.91 -11.76
C ASN A 205 -19.28 9.16 -11.72
N ASP A 206 -18.04 8.99 -11.27
CA ASP A 206 -17.06 10.08 -11.28
C ASP A 206 -16.79 10.61 -12.69
N PRO A 207 -16.57 11.92 -12.85
CA PRO A 207 -16.26 12.48 -14.16
C PRO A 207 -14.87 12.03 -14.62
N TRP A 208 -14.70 11.80 -15.93
CA TRP A 208 -13.46 11.28 -16.53
C TRP A 208 -12.20 12.06 -16.16
N TRP A 209 -12.29 13.38 -16.04
CA TRP A 209 -11.15 14.21 -15.66
C TRP A 209 -10.70 13.95 -14.22
N HIS A 210 -11.64 13.65 -13.31
CA HIS A 210 -11.35 13.29 -11.92
C HIS A 210 -10.67 11.92 -11.86
N ILE A 211 -11.21 10.93 -12.59
CA ILE A 211 -10.61 9.59 -12.74
C ILE A 211 -9.16 9.68 -13.22
N LEU A 212 -8.90 10.49 -14.25
CA LEU A 212 -7.55 10.69 -14.80
C LEU A 212 -6.63 11.38 -13.79
N LEU A 213 -7.13 12.39 -13.08
CA LEU A 213 -6.36 13.11 -12.07
C LEU A 213 -6.01 12.21 -10.87
N MET A 214 -7.01 11.55 -10.28
CA MET A 214 -6.84 10.52 -9.24
C MET A 214 -5.79 9.50 -9.66
N SER A 215 -5.97 8.89 -10.83
CA SER A 215 -5.08 7.84 -11.33
C SER A 215 -3.64 8.33 -11.48
N SER A 216 -3.47 9.57 -11.97
CA SER A 216 -2.15 10.18 -12.14
C SER A 216 -1.47 10.46 -10.80
N VAL A 217 -2.20 11.02 -9.84
CA VAL A 217 -1.70 11.33 -8.50
C VAL A 217 -1.36 10.06 -7.75
N THR A 218 -2.27 9.11 -7.70
CA THR A 218 -2.08 7.81 -7.06
C THR A 218 -0.88 7.08 -7.67
N GLY A 219 -0.76 7.03 -9.01
CA GLY A 219 0.40 6.46 -9.68
C GLY A 219 1.72 7.16 -9.32
N ALA A 220 1.75 8.49 -9.27
CA ALA A 220 2.95 9.25 -8.87
C ALA A 220 3.35 8.98 -7.41
N ILE A 221 2.38 8.94 -6.49
CA ILE A 221 2.60 8.57 -5.09
C ILE A 221 3.14 7.14 -4.99
N THR A 222 2.56 6.19 -5.72
CA THR A 222 3.04 4.80 -5.73
C THR A 222 4.48 4.70 -6.21
N ILE A 223 4.89 5.46 -7.24
CA ILE A 223 6.29 5.51 -7.69
C ILE A 223 7.21 6.02 -6.57
N LEU A 224 6.83 7.13 -5.91
CA LEU A 224 7.61 7.73 -4.82
C LEU A 224 7.77 6.75 -3.65
N VAL A 225 6.67 6.11 -3.24
CA VAL A 225 6.64 5.11 -2.17
C VAL A 225 7.50 3.89 -2.55
N LEU A 226 7.30 3.32 -3.74
CA LEU A 226 8.07 2.17 -4.22
C LEU A 226 9.57 2.47 -4.32
N TYR A 227 9.92 3.67 -4.80
CA TYR A 227 11.32 4.10 -4.84
C TYR A 227 11.93 4.13 -3.44
N THR A 228 11.19 4.70 -2.48
CA THR A 228 11.61 4.80 -1.07
C THR A 228 11.72 3.41 -0.44
N CYS A 229 10.71 2.55 -0.58
CA CYS A 229 10.74 1.15 -0.15
C CYS A 229 11.89 0.37 -0.80
N ASN A 230 12.21 0.61 -2.07
CA ASN A 230 13.36 -0.01 -2.73
C ASN A 230 14.71 0.47 -2.14
N LYS A 231 14.79 1.72 -1.66
CA LYS A 231 15.98 2.23 -0.96
C LYS A 231 16.08 1.68 0.47
N LEU A 232 14.97 1.56 1.17
CA LEU A 232 14.92 1.11 2.56
C LEU A 232 14.89 -0.42 2.71
N ARG A 233 14.48 -1.12 1.65
CA ARG A 233 14.18 -2.56 1.63
C ARG A 233 13.19 -2.97 2.71
N ASP A 234 12.19 -2.11 2.93
CA ASP A 234 11.19 -2.30 3.97
C ASP A 234 9.81 -1.77 3.58
N ILE A 235 8.76 -2.52 3.94
CA ILE A 235 7.35 -2.14 3.76
C ILE A 235 6.56 -2.01 5.07
N ILE A 236 7.16 -2.30 6.22
CA ILE A 236 6.46 -2.24 7.51
C ILE A 236 6.04 -0.80 7.81
N TRP A 237 6.95 0.15 7.58
CA TRP A 237 6.68 1.56 7.85
C TRP A 237 5.54 2.12 6.97
N ILE A 238 5.50 1.75 5.68
CA ILE A 238 4.50 2.28 4.75
C ILE A 238 3.12 1.67 5.01
N GLY A 239 3.04 0.42 5.47
CA GLY A 239 1.77 -0.18 5.86
C GLY A 239 1.02 0.64 6.92
N LEU A 240 1.75 1.17 7.91
CA LEU A 240 1.18 2.06 8.92
C LEU A 240 0.78 3.42 8.32
N VAL A 241 1.65 4.03 7.52
CA VAL A 241 1.37 5.33 6.88
C VAL A 241 0.13 5.24 6.00
N HIS A 242 0.04 4.21 5.16
CA HIS A 242 -1.09 3.98 4.27
C HIS A 242 -2.38 3.79 5.06
N TYR A 243 -2.35 2.95 6.10
CA TYR A 243 -3.49 2.73 6.98
C TYR A 243 -4.03 4.01 7.62
N PHE A 244 -3.17 4.82 8.23
CA PHE A 244 -3.60 6.05 8.89
C PHE A 244 -4.11 7.10 7.90
N LEU A 245 -3.48 7.23 6.74
CA LEU A 245 -3.95 8.13 5.68
C LEU A 245 -5.28 7.66 5.09
N ASP A 246 -5.48 6.36 4.87
CA ASP A 246 -6.77 5.83 4.40
C ASP A 246 -7.89 6.14 5.39
N VAL A 247 -7.67 5.95 6.69
CA VAL A 247 -8.67 6.30 7.70
C VAL A 247 -8.94 7.81 7.70
N ALA A 248 -7.90 8.64 7.56
CA ALA A 248 -8.05 10.08 7.49
C ALA A 248 -8.88 10.49 6.27
N ILE A 249 -8.54 10.01 5.07
CA ILE A 249 -9.22 10.31 3.80
C ILE A 249 -10.68 9.89 3.87
N ASN A 250 -10.97 8.66 4.32
CA ASN A 250 -12.34 8.14 4.44
C ASN A 250 -13.15 8.77 5.59
N SER A 251 -12.59 9.73 6.31
CA SER A 251 -13.34 10.55 7.27
C SER A 251 -13.86 11.83 6.64
N PHE A 252 -13.39 12.22 5.46
CA PHE A 252 -13.94 13.30 4.64
C PHE A 252 -14.95 12.78 3.64
#